data_AF-A0A7C1VTH1-F1
#
_entry.id   AF-A0A7C1VTH1-F1
#
_cell.length_a   1.000
_cell.length_b   1.000
_cell.length_c   1.000
_cell.angle_alpha   90.00
_cell.angle_beta   90.00
_cell.angle_gamma   90.00
#
_symmetry.space_group_name_H-M   'P 1'
#
loop_
_entity.id
_entity.type
_entity.pdbx_description
1 polymer ?
#
loop_
_entity_poly.entity_id
_entity_poly.type
_entity_poly.pdbx_seq_one_letter_code
_entity_poly.pdbx_strand_id
1 'polypeptide(L)'
;MGRTGILFERKTGVILGLSTAMFILIIAAVATYVSASPTSTFTQVINPGSLSTNIVNGSYTPVGSPTVAMSSVTFSTSCQSSTGTFGTASEQLYVENPDAADNGWSVTLAASAPTDIWDSSGTDFDFNDASGSGCTDGGDTDSFGGQMTVDPSGGTLAVGQCGSCATTSVTKGSSASYEEGVTNSITILTGAAGSDDIGDWTL
;
A
#
# COMPACT_ATOMS: atom_id res chain seq x y z
N MET A 1 -40.92 91.89 31.56
CA MET A 1 -40.43 90.53 31.86
C MET A 1 -40.84 89.61 30.73
N GLY A 2 -39.92 88.87 30.09
CA GLY A 2 -40.35 87.85 29.10
C GLY A 2 -39.41 87.49 27.94
N ARG A 3 -38.23 88.12 27.79
CA ARG A 3 -37.31 87.80 26.67
C ARG A 3 -36.01 87.09 27.05
N THR A 4 -35.64 87.05 28.32
CA THR A 4 -34.38 86.46 28.79
C THR A 4 -34.48 84.97 29.18
N GLY A 5 -35.64 84.50 29.65
CA GLY A 5 -35.84 83.08 30.03
C GLY A 5 -35.87 82.11 28.84
N ILE A 6 -36.54 82.49 27.75
CA ILE A 6 -36.68 81.67 26.53
C ILE A 6 -35.33 81.44 25.83
N LEU A 7 -34.40 82.41 25.91
CA LEU A 7 -33.06 82.29 25.34
C LEU A 7 -32.13 81.39 26.17
N PHE A 8 -32.36 81.28 27.48
CA PHE A 8 -31.55 80.43 28.36
C PHE A 8 -31.96 78.97 28.20
N GLU A 9 -33.26 78.65 28.27
CA GLU A 9 -33.79 77.29 28.08
C GLU A 9 -33.45 76.70 26.70
N ARG A 10 -33.50 77.54 25.65
CA ARG A 10 -33.16 77.13 24.28
C ARG A 10 -31.66 76.85 24.11
N LYS A 11 -30.79 77.53 24.86
CA LYS A 11 -29.34 77.26 24.86
C LYS A 11 -29.00 76.00 25.65
N THR A 12 -29.65 75.77 26.79
CA THR A 12 -29.43 74.56 27.60
C THR A 12 -29.90 73.30 26.87
N GLY A 13 -31.03 73.34 26.17
CA GLY A 13 -31.52 72.22 25.35
C GLY A 13 -30.63 71.88 24.16
N VAL A 14 -30.03 72.90 23.52
CA VAL A 14 -29.08 72.69 22.41
C VAL A 14 -27.77 72.09 22.91
N ILE A 15 -27.22 72.55 24.04
CA ILE A 15 -25.98 72.02 24.63
C ILE A 15 -26.19 70.58 25.11
N LEU A 16 -27.31 70.29 25.78
CA LEU A 16 -27.63 68.93 26.23
C LEU A 16 -27.79 67.99 25.02
N GLY A 17 -28.53 68.40 23.99
CA GLY A 17 -28.71 67.62 22.76
C GLY A 17 -27.40 67.34 22.01
N LEU A 18 -26.50 68.32 21.94
CA LEU A 18 -25.17 68.15 21.35
C LEU A 18 -24.30 67.19 22.16
N SER A 19 -24.32 67.29 23.50
CA SER A 19 -23.55 66.41 24.37
C SER A 19 -24.01 64.95 24.32
N THR A 20 -25.33 64.70 24.26
CA THR A 20 -25.87 63.34 24.13
C THR A 20 -25.61 62.76 22.74
N ALA A 21 -25.73 63.57 21.69
CA ALA A 21 -25.39 63.15 20.33
C ALA A 21 -23.90 62.79 20.19
N MET A 22 -23.03 63.59 20.81
CA MET A 22 -21.59 63.34 20.84
C MET A 22 -21.24 62.09 21.65
N PHE A 23 -21.93 61.84 22.77
CA PHE A 23 -21.74 60.63 23.57
C PHE A 23 -22.19 59.35 22.83
N ILE A 24 -23.30 59.40 22.09
CA ILE A 24 -23.77 58.29 21.23
C ILE A 24 -22.80 58.05 20.07
N LEU A 25 -22.25 59.11 19.48
CA LEU A 25 -21.22 59.01 18.44
C LEU A 25 -19.92 58.37 18.95
N ILE A 26 -19.51 58.66 20.19
CA ILE A 26 -18.32 58.05 20.81
C ILE A 26 -18.56 56.57 21.11
N ILE A 27 -19.74 56.19 21.60
CA ILE A 27 -20.08 54.78 21.87
C ILE A 27 -20.22 53.97 20.56
N ALA A 28 -20.74 54.57 19.49
CA ALA A 28 -20.77 53.95 18.17
C ALA A 28 -19.38 53.80 17.53
N ALA A 29 -18.41 54.65 17.91
CA ALA A 29 -17.04 54.61 17.40
C ALA A 29 -16.13 53.61 18.12
N VAL A 30 -16.52 53.08 19.29
CA VAL A 30 -15.77 52.03 20.02
C VAL A 30 -16.21 50.61 19.66
N ALA A 31 -16.71 50.40 18.44
CA ALA A 31 -16.87 49.06 17.89
C ALA A 31 -15.52 48.33 17.96
N THR A 32 -15.40 47.38 18.87
CA THR A 32 -14.22 46.53 18.99
C THR A 32 -14.15 45.66 17.74
N TYR A 33 -13.31 46.04 16.78
CA TYR A 33 -12.98 45.18 15.65
C TYR A 33 -12.17 44.00 16.18
N VAL A 34 -12.82 42.85 16.34
CA VAL A 34 -12.11 41.58 16.49
C VAL A 34 -11.65 41.17 15.09
N SER A 35 -10.40 41.48 14.75
CA SER A 35 -9.77 40.94 13.55
C SER A 35 -9.46 39.46 13.78
N ALA A 36 -10.23 38.59 13.14
CA ALA A 36 -9.76 37.23 12.89
C ALA A 36 -8.62 37.29 11.86
N SER A 37 -7.61 36.43 11.99
CA SER A 37 -6.56 36.30 10.96
C SER A 37 -7.25 36.01 9.60
N PRO A 38 -6.94 36.74 8.51
CA PRO A 38 -7.46 36.41 7.18
C PRO A 38 -6.85 35.10 6.64
N THR A 39 -5.89 34.51 7.35
CA THR A 39 -5.23 33.26 6.99
C THR A 39 -5.53 32.20 8.05
N SER A 40 -6.28 31.17 7.66
CA SER A 40 -6.39 29.94 8.42
C SER A 40 -5.13 29.12 8.17
N THR A 41 -4.40 28.78 9.24
CA THR A 41 -3.28 27.84 9.14
C THR A 41 -3.81 26.44 9.41
N PHE A 42 -3.84 25.60 8.38
CA PHE A 42 -4.16 24.18 8.53
C PHE A 42 -2.85 23.40 8.58
N THR A 43 -2.65 22.63 9.65
CA THR A 43 -1.53 21.69 9.78
C THR A 43 -2.08 20.29 9.68
N GLN A 44 -1.59 19.51 8.70
CA GLN A 44 -1.90 18.10 8.56
C GLN A 44 -0.60 17.31 8.66
N VAL A 45 -0.62 16.25 9.46
CA VAL A 45 0.43 15.22 9.47
C VAL A 45 -0.20 13.96 8.90
N ILE A 46 0.37 13.45 7.80
CA ILE A 46 0.05 12.14 7.25
C ILE A 46 1.24 11.26 7.59
N ASN A 47 1.01 10.21 8.35
CA ASN A 47 2.05 9.25 8.69
C ASN A 47 2.09 8.15 7.62
N PRO A 48 3.26 7.54 7.38
CA PRO A 48 3.36 6.37 6.53
C PRO A 48 2.53 5.21 7.08
N GLY A 49 2.02 4.37 6.19
CA GLY A 49 1.43 3.09 6.53
C GLY A 49 2.47 1.98 6.62
N SER A 50 2.06 0.74 6.38
CA SER A 50 2.95 -0.43 6.35
C SER A 50 3.14 -0.93 4.92
N LEU A 51 4.39 -1.24 4.55
CA LEU A 51 4.65 -2.06 3.37
C LEU A 51 3.98 -3.42 3.58
N SER A 52 3.18 -3.87 2.62
CA SER A 52 2.48 -5.14 2.70
C SER A 52 2.44 -5.86 1.37
N THR A 53 2.29 -7.18 1.44
CA THR A 53 1.99 -8.02 0.28
C THR A 53 0.85 -8.98 0.60
N ASN A 54 0.00 -9.24 -0.39
CA ASN A 54 -1.13 -10.14 -0.26
C ASN A 54 -1.47 -10.76 -1.62
N ILE A 55 -2.34 -11.77 -1.60
CA ILE A 55 -2.96 -12.32 -2.80
C ILE A 55 -4.38 -11.79 -2.87
N VAL A 56 -4.71 -11.07 -3.94
CA VAL A 56 -5.99 -10.38 -4.09
C VAL A 56 -6.68 -10.79 -5.39
N ASN A 57 -7.99 -10.63 -5.44
CA ASN A 57 -8.73 -10.74 -6.69
C ASN A 57 -8.69 -9.43 -7.49
N GLY A 58 -9.30 -9.40 -8.67
CA GLY A 58 -9.37 -8.20 -9.51
C GLY A 58 -10.16 -7.02 -8.94
N SER A 59 -10.72 -7.14 -7.73
CA SER A 59 -11.29 -6.04 -6.94
C SER A 59 -10.42 -5.65 -5.74
N TYR A 60 -9.18 -6.16 -5.67
CA TYR A 60 -8.19 -5.94 -4.60
C TYR A 60 -8.63 -6.46 -3.22
N THR A 61 -9.57 -7.41 -3.19
CA THR A 61 -9.98 -8.08 -1.96
C THR A 61 -9.06 -9.28 -1.70
N PRO A 62 -8.52 -9.44 -0.47
CA PRO A 62 -7.72 -10.62 -0.12
C PRO A 62 -8.43 -11.95 -0.40
N VAL A 63 -7.69 -12.88 -0.99
CA VAL A 63 -8.14 -14.25 -1.23
C VAL A 63 -7.75 -15.09 -0.02
N GLY A 64 -8.74 -15.58 0.73
CA GLY A 64 -8.50 -16.27 2.01
C GLY A 64 -7.86 -17.65 1.88
N SER A 65 -7.96 -18.30 0.72
CA SER A 65 -7.33 -19.59 0.44
C SER A 65 -6.89 -19.65 -1.03
N PRO A 66 -5.76 -19.00 -1.37
CA PRO A 66 -5.22 -19.02 -2.72
C PRO A 66 -4.84 -20.44 -3.13
N THR A 67 -5.09 -20.80 -4.38
CA THR A 67 -4.71 -22.14 -4.88
C THR A 67 -4.05 -22.05 -6.24
N VAL A 68 -3.03 -22.89 -6.48
CA VAL A 68 -2.39 -23.00 -7.79
C VAL A 68 -2.64 -24.41 -8.31
N ALA A 69 -3.54 -24.52 -9.28
CA ALA A 69 -3.76 -25.79 -9.95
C ALA A 69 -2.59 -26.09 -10.89
N MET A 70 -1.90 -27.20 -10.65
CA MET A 70 -0.92 -27.76 -11.57
C MET A 70 -1.62 -28.58 -12.65
N SER A 71 -1.02 -28.67 -13.84
CA SER A 71 -1.55 -29.50 -14.93
C SER A 71 -1.56 -30.98 -14.56
N SER A 72 -2.54 -31.74 -15.05
CA SER A 72 -2.53 -33.20 -14.84
C SER A 72 -1.42 -33.85 -15.67
N VAL A 73 -0.75 -34.82 -15.07
CA VAL A 73 0.29 -35.61 -15.73
C VAL A 73 -0.10 -37.08 -15.66
N THR A 74 0.01 -37.80 -16.78
CA THR A 74 -0.22 -39.25 -16.80
C THR A 74 0.98 -39.95 -16.19
N PHE A 75 0.74 -40.94 -15.32
CA PHE A 75 1.77 -41.77 -14.73
C PHE A 75 2.82 -42.23 -15.75
N SER A 76 4.08 -42.03 -15.40
CA SER A 76 5.24 -42.51 -16.13
C SER A 76 6.33 -42.94 -15.14
N THR A 77 7.19 -43.87 -15.56
CA THR A 77 8.44 -44.19 -14.86
C THR A 77 9.58 -43.25 -15.27
N SER A 78 9.34 -42.33 -16.21
CA SER A 78 10.27 -41.27 -16.57
C SER A 78 10.01 -40.03 -15.70
N CYS A 79 11.06 -39.22 -15.48
CA CYS A 79 10.92 -37.91 -14.87
C CYS A 79 9.92 -37.03 -15.65
N GLN A 80 9.08 -36.30 -14.92
CA GLN A 80 8.03 -35.45 -15.48
C GLN A 80 7.95 -34.14 -14.72
N SER A 81 7.47 -33.10 -15.41
CA SER A 81 7.18 -31.81 -14.80
C SER A 81 5.70 -31.50 -14.97
N SER A 82 5.13 -30.83 -13.97
CA SER A 82 3.82 -30.20 -14.07
C SER A 82 3.95 -28.70 -13.87
N THR A 83 3.14 -27.93 -14.60
CA THR A 83 3.15 -26.47 -14.53
C THR A 83 1.75 -26.00 -14.20
N GLY A 84 1.68 -25.04 -13.28
CA GLY A 84 0.51 -24.25 -12.94
C GLY A 84 0.83 -22.77 -13.13
N THR A 85 -0.22 -21.95 -13.18
CA THR A 85 -0.07 -20.50 -13.28
C THR A 85 -0.71 -19.85 -12.06
N PHE A 86 0.08 -19.05 -11.37
CA PHE A 86 -0.35 -18.15 -10.32
C PHE A 86 -0.29 -16.70 -10.84
N GLY A 87 -1.07 -15.77 -10.28
CA GLY A 87 -1.12 -14.39 -10.79
C GLY A 87 -2.24 -14.13 -11.81
N THR A 88 -3.32 -14.92 -11.80
CA THR A 88 -4.48 -14.68 -12.68
C THR A 88 -5.31 -13.51 -12.16
N ALA A 89 -6.17 -12.89 -12.97
CA ALA A 89 -7.01 -11.77 -12.52
C ALA A 89 -7.92 -12.10 -11.31
N SER A 90 -8.18 -13.37 -11.02
CA SER A 90 -8.89 -13.80 -9.80
C SER A 90 -8.00 -13.93 -8.57
N GLU A 91 -6.69 -14.08 -8.75
CA GLU A 91 -5.68 -14.31 -7.71
C GLU A 91 -4.32 -13.74 -8.18
N GLN A 92 -4.06 -12.48 -7.85
CA GLN A 92 -2.85 -11.74 -8.21
C GLN A 92 -2.00 -11.47 -6.97
N LEU A 93 -0.68 -11.52 -7.11
CA LEU A 93 0.19 -10.99 -6.07
C LEU A 93 0.04 -9.47 -6.07
N TYR A 94 -0.15 -8.89 -4.90
CA TYR A 94 -0.32 -7.46 -4.70
C TYR A 94 0.69 -6.95 -3.68
N VAL A 95 1.33 -5.82 -3.98
CA VAL A 95 2.26 -5.12 -3.11
C VAL A 95 1.73 -3.72 -2.89
N GLU A 96 1.64 -3.27 -1.65
CA GLU A 96 1.21 -1.93 -1.28
C GLU A 96 2.29 -1.28 -0.42
N ASN A 97 2.82 -0.14 -0.88
CA ASN A 97 3.79 0.68 -0.17
C ASN A 97 3.18 2.07 0.10
N PRO A 98 2.54 2.29 1.26
CA PRO A 98 2.02 3.59 1.64
C PRO A 98 3.10 4.41 2.36
N ASP A 99 4.18 4.79 1.66
CA ASP A 99 5.30 5.60 2.19
C ASP A 99 6.17 4.88 3.24
N ALA A 100 6.19 3.55 3.24
CA ALA A 100 6.92 2.76 4.24
C ALA A 100 8.34 2.36 3.79
N ALA A 101 8.60 2.36 2.49
CA ALA A 101 9.83 1.84 1.87
C ALA A 101 10.36 2.77 0.77
N ASP A 102 11.16 3.77 1.17
CA ASP A 102 11.68 4.81 0.26
C ASP A 102 13.00 4.43 -0.43
N ASN A 103 13.66 3.37 0.05
CA ASN A 103 14.91 2.86 -0.53
C ASN A 103 14.70 1.57 -1.32
N GLY A 104 13.46 1.29 -1.69
CA GLY A 104 13.04 0.08 -2.37
C GLY A 104 12.57 -1.04 -1.45
N TRP A 105 12.04 -2.09 -2.06
CA TRP A 105 11.43 -3.25 -1.43
C TRP A 105 11.61 -4.49 -2.30
N SER A 106 11.52 -5.68 -1.70
CA SER A 106 11.57 -6.95 -2.43
C SER A 106 10.54 -7.91 -1.86
N VAL A 107 9.85 -8.61 -2.76
CA VAL A 107 8.98 -9.73 -2.43
C VAL A 107 9.66 -11.01 -2.87
N THR A 108 9.82 -11.93 -1.93
CA THR A 108 10.40 -13.25 -2.16
C THR A 108 9.40 -14.32 -1.75
N LEU A 109 9.35 -15.42 -2.50
CA LEU A 109 8.65 -16.64 -2.11
C LEU A 109 9.65 -17.61 -1.48
N ALA A 110 9.27 -18.24 -0.38
CA ALA A 110 10.05 -19.25 0.32
C ALA A 110 9.10 -20.24 1.00
N ALA A 111 9.55 -21.47 1.20
CA ALA A 111 8.88 -22.42 2.10
C ALA A 111 8.96 -21.94 3.56
N SER A 112 8.06 -22.43 4.42
CA SER A 112 8.10 -22.05 5.84
C SER A 112 9.23 -22.75 6.59
N ALA A 113 9.57 -23.96 6.16
CA ALA A 113 10.72 -24.74 6.59
C ALA A 113 11.38 -25.46 5.41
N PRO A 114 12.69 -25.77 5.49
CA PRO A 114 13.39 -26.52 4.45
C PRO A 114 12.91 -27.98 4.32
N THR A 115 12.20 -28.49 5.34
CA THR A 115 11.59 -29.84 5.38
C THR A 115 10.12 -29.82 4.98
N ASP A 116 9.59 -28.68 4.52
CA ASP A 116 8.22 -28.64 4.02
C ASP A 116 8.14 -29.41 2.69
N ILE A 117 7.02 -30.08 2.46
CA ILE A 117 6.75 -30.85 1.25
C ILE A 117 5.59 -30.24 0.47
N TRP A 118 5.56 -30.48 -0.83
CA TRP A 118 4.38 -30.27 -1.65
C TRP A 118 3.44 -31.47 -1.48
N ASP A 119 2.48 -31.32 -0.56
CA ASP A 119 1.45 -32.31 -0.29
C ASP A 119 0.36 -32.26 -1.38
N SER A 120 0.11 -33.40 -2.02
CA SER A 120 -1.04 -33.63 -2.87
C SER A 120 -1.93 -34.72 -2.27
N SER A 121 -3.17 -34.84 -2.73
CA SER A 121 -4.15 -35.81 -2.16
C SER A 121 -3.74 -37.29 -2.16
N GLY A 122 -2.59 -37.65 -2.73
CA GLY A 122 -2.05 -39.02 -2.62
C GLY A 122 -0.54 -39.18 -2.77
N THR A 123 0.25 -38.11 -2.96
CA THR A 123 1.71 -38.21 -3.09
C THR A 123 2.37 -36.90 -2.65
N ASP A 124 3.45 -37.05 -1.90
CA ASP A 124 4.26 -35.94 -1.40
C ASP A 124 5.52 -35.82 -2.26
N PHE A 125 5.96 -34.58 -2.47
CA PHE A 125 7.18 -34.28 -3.22
C PHE A 125 7.96 -33.19 -2.50
N ASP A 126 9.28 -33.26 -2.54
CA ASP A 126 10.08 -32.12 -2.11
C ASP A 126 9.93 -30.95 -3.07
N PHE A 127 10.20 -29.77 -2.56
CA PHE A 127 10.25 -28.57 -3.40
C PHE A 127 11.69 -28.22 -3.78
N ASN A 128 12.70 -28.78 -3.12
CA ASN A 128 14.08 -28.29 -3.11
C ASN A 128 15.14 -29.37 -3.38
N ASP A 129 14.78 -30.55 -3.86
CA ASP A 129 15.76 -31.56 -4.23
C ASP A 129 16.14 -31.46 -5.71
N ALA A 130 17.34 -30.96 -6.00
CA ALA A 130 17.81 -30.81 -7.38
C ALA A 130 18.28 -32.12 -8.03
N SER A 131 18.40 -33.20 -7.24
CA SER A 131 19.00 -34.46 -7.69
C SER A 131 18.18 -35.10 -8.79
N GLY A 132 18.85 -35.58 -9.84
CA GLY A 132 18.17 -36.20 -10.98
C GLY A 132 17.17 -35.28 -11.69
N SER A 133 17.35 -33.95 -11.60
CA SER A 133 16.39 -32.93 -12.05
C SER A 133 15.07 -32.93 -11.26
N GLY A 134 15.14 -33.16 -9.95
CA GLY A 134 13.96 -33.22 -9.07
C GLY A 134 13.22 -34.55 -9.10
N CYS A 135 13.87 -35.62 -9.56
CA CYS A 135 13.23 -36.92 -9.74
C CYS A 135 13.89 -38.05 -8.94
N THR A 136 14.94 -37.76 -8.19
CA THR A 136 15.57 -38.71 -7.29
C THR A 136 15.68 -38.07 -5.93
N ASP A 137 15.30 -38.80 -4.89
CA ASP A 137 15.57 -38.49 -3.49
C ASP A 137 17.05 -38.23 -3.25
N GLY A 138 17.33 -37.03 -2.79
CA GLY A 138 18.64 -36.42 -2.67
C GLY A 138 19.41 -36.93 -1.46
N GLY A 139 20.02 -36.01 -0.73
CA GLY A 139 20.88 -36.33 0.40
C GLY A 139 20.27 -36.06 1.77
N ASP A 140 18.99 -35.69 1.83
CA ASP A 140 18.33 -35.24 3.05
C ASP A 140 17.80 -36.41 3.92
N THR A 141 16.94 -36.09 4.89
CA THR A 141 16.51 -37.05 5.92
C THR A 141 15.22 -37.79 5.60
N ASP A 142 14.50 -37.42 4.56
CA ASP A 142 13.25 -38.10 4.19
C ASP A 142 13.46 -39.08 3.02
N SER A 143 12.45 -39.31 2.19
CA SER A 143 12.53 -40.24 1.06
C SER A 143 11.68 -39.78 -0.12
N PHE A 144 11.41 -38.48 -0.19
CA PHE A 144 10.71 -37.87 -1.30
C PHE A 144 11.74 -37.37 -2.31
N GLY A 145 11.27 -37.03 -3.50
CA GLY A 145 12.08 -36.30 -4.45
C GLY A 145 11.18 -35.27 -5.10
N GLY A 146 11.76 -34.16 -5.54
CA GLY A 146 10.99 -33.11 -6.17
C GLY A 146 11.74 -31.80 -6.24
N GLN A 147 11.44 -31.02 -7.28
CA GLN A 147 11.95 -29.67 -7.39
C GLN A 147 10.87 -28.72 -7.90
N MET A 148 10.67 -27.63 -7.18
CA MET A 148 9.82 -26.54 -7.59
C MET A 148 10.66 -25.46 -8.26
N THR A 149 10.21 -25.07 -9.45
CA THR A 149 10.71 -23.89 -10.17
C THR A 149 9.62 -22.83 -10.17
N VAL A 150 10.01 -21.59 -9.86
CA VAL A 150 9.11 -20.44 -9.92
C VAL A 150 9.65 -19.49 -10.98
N ASP A 151 8.79 -19.08 -11.91
CA ASP A 151 9.14 -18.16 -13.00
C ASP A 151 8.30 -16.88 -12.97
N PRO A 152 8.72 -15.86 -12.21
CA PRO A 152 8.07 -14.56 -12.18
C PRO A 152 8.20 -13.79 -13.51
N SER A 153 9.17 -14.15 -14.36
CA SER A 153 9.46 -13.41 -15.59
C SER A 153 8.33 -13.51 -16.62
N GLY A 154 7.51 -14.56 -16.53
CA GLY A 154 6.28 -14.73 -17.32
C GLY A 154 5.08 -13.90 -16.84
N GLY A 155 5.13 -13.30 -15.63
CA GLY A 155 4.03 -12.55 -15.02
C GLY A 155 3.75 -11.19 -15.68
N THR A 156 2.57 -10.64 -15.39
CA THR A 156 2.15 -9.32 -15.91
C THR A 156 2.25 -8.28 -14.80
N LEU A 157 3.32 -7.49 -14.84
CA LEU A 157 3.50 -6.37 -13.92
C LEU A 157 2.59 -5.21 -14.29
N ALA A 158 1.76 -4.76 -13.35
CA ALA A 158 0.91 -3.60 -13.49
C ALA A 158 0.87 -2.76 -12.21
N VAL A 159 0.34 -1.54 -12.34
CA VAL A 159 -0.05 -0.71 -11.19
C VAL A 159 -1.39 -1.22 -10.66
N GLY A 160 -1.58 -1.15 -9.34
CA GLY A 160 -2.83 -1.52 -8.69
C GLY A 160 -3.89 -0.41 -8.76
N GLN A 161 -4.34 0.06 -7.60
CA GLN A 161 -5.35 1.10 -7.44
C GLN A 161 -4.77 2.52 -7.52
N CYS A 162 -3.47 2.70 -7.36
CA CYS A 162 -2.83 4.00 -7.37
C CYS A 162 -2.87 4.65 -8.78
N GLY A 163 -3.81 5.56 -9.00
CA GLY A 163 -4.03 6.20 -10.30
C GLY A 163 -2.89 7.10 -10.81
N SER A 164 -1.93 7.47 -9.95
CA SER A 164 -0.76 8.29 -10.31
C SER A 164 0.56 7.51 -10.35
N CYS A 165 0.54 6.24 -9.95
CA CYS A 165 1.74 5.43 -9.86
C CYS A 165 2.17 4.87 -11.22
N ALA A 166 3.41 4.41 -11.28
CA ALA A 166 4.02 3.78 -12.44
C ALA A 166 4.73 2.48 -12.04
N THR A 167 5.10 1.69 -13.05
CA THR A 167 5.96 0.50 -12.88
C THR A 167 7.45 0.83 -13.05
N THR A 168 7.79 2.11 -13.14
CA THR A 168 9.19 2.56 -13.25
C THR A 168 9.98 2.03 -12.06
N SER A 169 11.17 1.49 -12.33
CA SER A 169 12.05 0.93 -11.29
C SER A 169 11.44 -0.24 -10.49
N VAL A 170 10.34 -0.82 -10.96
CA VAL A 170 9.79 -2.08 -10.47
C VAL A 170 10.10 -3.18 -11.48
N THR A 171 10.73 -4.26 -11.01
CA THR A 171 11.22 -5.35 -11.87
C THR A 171 10.77 -6.71 -11.37
N LYS A 172 10.34 -7.55 -12.30
CA LYS A 172 10.02 -8.97 -12.06
C LYS A 172 11.29 -9.77 -11.76
N GLY A 173 11.15 -10.79 -10.93
CA GLY A 173 12.20 -11.80 -10.75
C GLY A 173 12.44 -12.64 -12.01
N SER A 174 13.52 -13.43 -11.97
CA SER A 174 13.86 -14.42 -12.98
C SER A 174 13.41 -15.83 -12.57
N SER A 175 13.29 -16.73 -13.54
CA SER A 175 13.10 -18.16 -13.27
C SER A 175 14.23 -18.71 -12.41
N ALA A 176 13.87 -19.41 -11.34
CA ALA A 176 14.79 -20.07 -10.43
C ALA A 176 14.13 -21.31 -9.82
N SER A 177 14.94 -22.27 -9.39
CA SER A 177 14.51 -23.49 -8.73
C SER A 177 15.02 -23.51 -7.30
N TYR A 178 14.23 -24.03 -6.38
CA TYR A 178 14.73 -24.27 -5.02
C TYR A 178 15.75 -25.41 -5.03
N GLU A 179 16.74 -25.29 -4.17
CA GLU A 179 17.80 -26.28 -3.99
C GLU A 179 18.23 -26.24 -2.53
N GLU A 180 18.12 -27.37 -1.85
CA GLU A 180 18.39 -27.45 -0.42
C GLU A 180 19.80 -26.93 -0.08
N GLY A 181 19.88 -26.05 0.91
CA GLY A 181 21.15 -25.43 1.32
C GLY A 181 21.74 -24.42 0.34
N VAL A 182 21.14 -24.24 -0.84
CA VAL A 182 21.63 -23.33 -1.90
C VAL A 182 20.61 -22.21 -2.17
N THR A 183 19.40 -22.56 -2.64
CA THR A 183 18.34 -21.62 -2.99
C THR A 183 17.13 -21.85 -2.09
N ASN A 184 16.98 -21.01 -1.07
CA ASN A 184 15.90 -21.10 -0.07
C ASN A 184 14.77 -20.09 -0.28
N SER A 185 14.95 -19.14 -1.21
CA SER A 185 13.95 -18.13 -1.54
C SER A 185 14.12 -17.67 -2.98
N ILE A 186 13.01 -17.42 -3.68
CA ILE A 186 12.98 -16.91 -5.04
C ILE A 186 12.41 -15.50 -5.03
N THR A 187 13.14 -14.55 -5.62
CA THR A 187 12.64 -13.17 -5.78
C THR A 187 11.51 -13.14 -6.80
N ILE A 188 10.38 -12.55 -6.44
CA ILE A 188 9.19 -12.44 -7.28
C ILE A 188 9.10 -11.06 -7.93
N LEU A 189 9.23 -10.02 -7.11
CA LEU A 189 9.11 -8.63 -7.54
C LEU A 189 10.03 -7.75 -6.69
N THR A 190 10.60 -6.70 -7.27
CA THR A 190 11.46 -5.75 -6.56
C THR A 190 11.16 -4.34 -7.03
N GLY A 191 10.94 -3.42 -6.08
CA GLY A 191 10.98 -1.98 -6.31
C GLY A 191 12.36 -1.47 -5.91
N ALA A 192 13.10 -0.86 -6.82
CA ALA A 192 14.35 -0.17 -6.50
C ALA A 192 14.06 1.22 -5.89
N ALA A 193 15.06 1.92 -5.36
CA ALA A 193 14.92 3.26 -4.77
C ALA A 193 14.39 4.37 -5.73
N GLY A 194 14.13 4.04 -7.01
CA GLY A 194 13.48 4.93 -7.95
C GLY A 194 12.04 4.54 -8.31
N SER A 195 11.44 3.56 -7.59
CA SER A 195 10.01 3.29 -7.67
C SER A 195 9.23 4.37 -6.91
N ASP A 196 7.93 4.47 -7.12
CA ASP A 196 7.11 5.41 -6.33
C ASP A 196 7.16 5.05 -4.83
N ASP A 197 7.38 6.05 -3.97
CA ASP A 197 7.43 5.90 -2.51
C ASP A 197 6.04 5.58 -1.93
N ILE A 198 4.99 6.06 -2.61
CA ILE A 198 3.59 5.74 -2.34
C ILE A 198 3.02 5.07 -3.56
N GLY A 199 2.69 3.77 -3.47
CA GLY A 199 2.09 3.07 -4.58
C GLY A 199 1.72 1.63 -4.33
N ASP A 200 1.16 1.02 -5.37
CA ASP A 200 0.75 -0.37 -5.37
C ASP A 200 0.98 -1.04 -6.72
N TRP A 201 1.29 -2.33 -6.69
CA TRP A 201 1.63 -3.10 -7.88
C TRP A 201 1.07 -4.51 -7.82
N THR A 202 0.72 -5.03 -8.98
CA THR A 202 0.32 -6.43 -9.16
C THR A 202 1.30 -7.19 -10.03
N LEU A 203 1.39 -8.51 -9.80
CA LEU A 203 2.08 -9.46 -10.68
C LEU A 203 1.23 -10.70 -10.95
#